data_AF-A0A6I2UBP0-F1
#
_entry.id   AF-A0A6I2UBP0-F1
#
_cell.length_a   1.000
_cell.length_b   1.000
_cell.length_c   1.000
_cell.angle_alpha   90.00
_cell.angle_beta   90.00
_cell.angle_gamma   90.00
#
_symmetry.space_group_name_H-M   'P 1'
#
loop_
_entity.id
_entity.type
_entity.pdbx_description
1 polymer ?
#
loop_
_entity_poly.entity_id
_entity_poly.type
_entity_poly.pdbx_seq_one_letter_code
_entity_poly.pdbx_strand_id
1 'polypeptide(L)'
;MLTCGDLKNLPVLQKIKYLTGDSGLANPIRWTFVPETEKLEPWIHGGELLLLSGALSQRRGFRLGQVLLDAMRLKMAGAVLLVGDSYIQKVPREAIARAIEQDFAIMAIPWNVPLVDIQEAVARAIVMSDTQLTLDNALDFLLQGRISAREYAGFVLAPFLAQEERTCRGLLETLESYFACNGNTIKAAELLFVHRNTVKYRLGQAEAILGCSLSDAGVRLKVQLALYIRSQEQDNGKKV
;
A
#
# COMPACT_ATOMS: atom_id res chain seq x y z
N MET A 1 -0.16 4.41 5.46
CA MET A 1 -0.27 3.70 6.75
C MET A 1 -1.20 2.52 6.62
N LEU A 2 -0.73 1.34 7.03
CA LEU A 2 -1.50 0.10 7.12
C LEU A 2 -2.53 0.20 8.24
N THR A 3 -3.76 -0.26 8.03
CA THR A 3 -4.82 -0.29 9.05
C THR A 3 -5.22 -1.72 9.42
N CYS A 4 -5.96 -1.90 10.52
CA CYS A 4 -6.54 -3.20 10.89
C CYS A 4 -7.46 -3.78 9.80
N GLY A 5 -8.18 -2.93 9.06
CA GLY A 5 -9.05 -3.36 7.97
C GLY A 5 -8.30 -3.87 6.74
N ASP A 6 -7.05 -3.43 6.54
CA ASP A 6 -6.20 -3.85 5.42
C ASP A 6 -5.63 -5.25 5.61
N LEU A 7 -5.62 -5.78 6.84
CA LEU A 7 -5.05 -7.09 7.16
C LEU A 7 -5.69 -8.23 6.35
N LYS A 8 -6.98 -8.13 6.01
CA LYS A 8 -7.67 -9.12 5.14
C LYS A 8 -7.08 -9.22 3.73
N ASN A 9 -6.37 -8.19 3.28
CA ASN A 9 -5.77 -8.14 1.95
C ASN A 9 -4.41 -8.88 1.92
N LEU A 10 -3.84 -9.23 3.08
CA LEU A 10 -2.58 -9.97 3.16
C LEU A 10 -2.82 -11.46 2.90
N PRO A 11 -2.09 -12.11 1.97
CA PRO A 11 -2.31 -13.52 1.61
C PRO A 11 -2.31 -14.48 2.80
N VAL A 12 -1.41 -14.28 3.77
CA VAL A 12 -1.31 -15.10 4.99
C VAL A 12 -2.52 -14.95 5.93
N LEU A 13 -3.25 -13.83 5.83
CA LEU A 13 -4.39 -13.48 6.68
C LEU A 13 -5.75 -13.64 5.96
N GLN A 14 -5.82 -14.31 4.81
CA GLN A 14 -7.09 -14.49 4.09
C GLN A 14 -8.21 -15.15 4.92
N LYS A 15 -7.84 -15.96 5.92
CA LYS A 15 -8.78 -16.64 6.84
C LYS A 15 -9.07 -15.86 8.12
N ILE A 16 -8.65 -14.60 8.20
CA ILE A 16 -8.90 -13.74 9.37
C ILE A 16 -10.41 -13.51 9.55
N LYS A 17 -10.88 -13.60 10.79
CA LYS A 17 -12.27 -13.31 11.19
C LYS A 17 -12.29 -12.11 12.11
N TYR A 18 -13.05 -11.08 11.77
CA TYR A 18 -13.23 -9.90 12.60
C TYR A 18 -14.35 -10.14 13.61
N LEU A 19 -13.99 -10.27 14.89
CA LEU A 19 -14.93 -10.57 15.98
C LEU A 19 -15.69 -9.31 16.45
N THR A 20 -15.18 -8.12 16.16
CA THR A 20 -15.74 -6.81 16.52
C THR A 20 -16.48 -6.14 15.36
N GLY A 21 -16.69 -6.85 14.25
CA GLY A 21 -17.26 -6.27 13.02
C GLY A 21 -16.35 -5.19 12.45
N ASP A 22 -16.94 -4.03 12.14
CA ASP A 22 -16.22 -2.89 11.55
C ASP A 22 -15.50 -2.00 12.59
N SER A 23 -15.69 -2.26 13.89
CA SER A 23 -15.09 -1.49 14.98
C SER A 23 -13.56 -1.67 14.99
N GLY A 24 -12.84 -0.55 15.03
CA GLY A 24 -11.38 -0.47 15.06
C GLY A 24 -10.68 -0.80 13.74
N LEU A 25 -11.40 -1.01 12.64
CA LEU A 25 -10.76 -1.34 11.35
C LEU A 25 -9.91 -0.19 10.81
N ALA A 26 -10.27 1.06 11.11
CA ALA A 26 -9.51 2.24 10.68
C ALA A 26 -8.23 2.48 11.51
N ASN A 27 -8.01 1.72 12.59
CA ASN A 27 -6.87 1.94 13.47
C ASN A 27 -5.55 1.68 12.74
N PRO A 28 -4.61 2.65 12.74
CA PRO A 28 -3.33 2.50 12.06
C PRO A 28 -2.44 1.54 12.84
N ILE A 29 -1.83 0.60 12.10
CA ILE A 29 -0.86 -0.35 12.62
C ILE A 29 0.53 0.20 12.32
N ARG A 30 1.32 0.48 13.36
CA ARG A 30 2.72 0.87 13.20
C ARG A 30 3.73 -0.24 13.43
N TRP A 31 3.34 -1.28 14.15
CA TRP A 31 4.23 -2.39 14.50
C TRP A 31 3.44 -3.63 14.94
N THR A 32 4.08 -4.79 15.02
CA THR A 32 3.49 -6.00 15.64
C THR A 32 4.15 -6.28 16.98
N PHE A 33 3.38 -6.73 17.98
CA PHE A 33 3.89 -7.08 19.29
C PHE A 33 3.41 -8.48 19.71
N VAL A 34 4.35 -9.36 20.03
CA VAL A 34 4.08 -10.71 20.55
C VAL A 34 4.52 -10.72 22.02
N PRO A 35 3.59 -10.76 22.98
CA PRO A 35 3.96 -10.80 24.38
C PRO A 35 4.51 -12.16 24.82
N GLU A 36 5.57 -12.13 25.61
CA GLU A 36 6.08 -13.31 26.33
C GLU A 36 5.43 -13.49 27.72
N THR A 37 4.77 -12.43 28.22
CA THR A 37 4.08 -12.40 29.51
C THR A 37 2.75 -11.64 29.41
N GLU A 38 1.86 -11.79 30.40
CA GLU A 38 0.59 -11.03 30.46
C GLU A 38 0.80 -9.52 30.66
N LYS A 39 1.98 -9.08 31.10
CA LYS A 39 2.30 -7.67 31.30
C LYS A 39 2.82 -7.07 29.99
N LEU A 40 2.06 -6.12 29.44
CA LEU A 40 2.41 -5.40 28.22
C LEU A 40 3.32 -4.18 28.50
N GLU A 41 3.13 -3.52 29.64
CA GLU A 41 3.97 -2.40 30.05
C GLU A 41 5.38 -2.85 30.48
N PRO A 42 6.41 -2.00 30.27
CA PRO A 42 6.38 -0.66 29.68
C PRO A 42 6.64 -0.64 28.16
N TRP A 43 6.50 -1.77 27.47
CA TRP A 43 7.05 -1.97 26.11
C TRP A 43 6.16 -1.47 24.97
N ILE A 44 4.98 -0.95 25.29
CA ILE A 44 3.98 -0.51 24.32
C ILE A 44 3.97 1.01 24.24
N HIS A 45 4.03 1.55 23.02
CA HIS A 45 3.90 2.99 22.77
C HIS A 45 2.58 3.40 22.10
N GLY A 46 1.67 2.45 21.84
CA GLY A 46 0.38 2.66 21.20
C GLY A 46 0.44 2.50 19.67
N GLY A 47 -0.60 1.95 19.05
CA GLY A 47 -0.63 1.64 17.61
C GLY A 47 0.03 0.32 17.20
N GLU A 48 0.52 -0.49 18.13
CA GLU A 48 0.94 -1.86 17.85
C GLU A 48 -0.26 -2.78 17.61
N LEU A 49 -0.09 -3.75 16.71
CA LEU A 49 -0.97 -4.90 16.57
C LEU A 49 -0.53 -5.99 17.54
N LEU A 50 -1.36 -6.30 18.53
CA LEU A 50 -1.13 -7.39 19.46
C LEU A 50 -1.31 -8.74 18.75
N LEU A 51 -0.30 -9.60 18.78
CA LEU A 51 -0.37 -10.97 18.27
C LEU A 51 -0.32 -11.95 19.44
N LEU A 52 -1.45 -12.55 19.77
CA LEU A 52 -1.53 -13.55 20.85
C LEU A 52 -1.48 -14.96 20.29
N SER A 53 -0.39 -15.67 20.61
CA SER A 53 -0.16 -17.07 20.26
C SER A 53 -0.38 -18.01 21.46
N GLY A 54 -0.40 -19.31 21.17
CA GLY A 54 -0.60 -20.37 22.16
C GLY A 54 0.45 -20.44 23.27
N ALA A 55 1.68 -19.95 23.02
CA ALA A 55 2.78 -20.05 23.99
C ALA A 55 2.49 -19.29 25.30
N LEU A 56 1.72 -18.20 25.23
CA LEU A 56 1.32 -17.42 26.40
C LEU A 56 0.05 -18.00 27.05
N SER A 57 -0.90 -18.50 26.24
CA SER A 57 -2.20 -18.99 26.74
C SER A 57 -2.12 -20.28 27.55
N GLN A 58 -1.03 -21.05 27.41
CA GLN A 58 -0.78 -22.29 28.16
C GLN A 58 -0.29 -22.05 29.59
N ARG A 59 0.01 -20.80 29.97
CA ARG A 59 0.47 -20.49 31.32
C ARG A 59 -0.70 -20.56 32.31
N ARG A 60 -0.47 -21.23 33.43
CA ARG A 60 -1.45 -21.34 34.52
C ARG A 60 -1.83 -19.94 35.02
N GLY A 61 -3.12 -19.61 34.96
CA GLY A 61 -3.63 -18.31 35.39
C GLY A 61 -3.72 -17.23 34.30
N PHE A 62 -3.43 -17.57 33.03
CA PHE A 62 -3.55 -16.64 31.90
C PHE A 62 -4.97 -16.08 31.76
N ARG A 63 -5.09 -14.75 31.74
CA ARG A 63 -6.36 -14.05 31.58
C ARG A 63 -6.40 -13.23 30.30
N LEU A 64 -6.89 -13.86 29.21
CA LEU A 64 -7.06 -13.20 27.91
C LEU A 64 -7.82 -11.87 28.01
N GLY A 65 -8.90 -11.83 28.80
CA GLY A 65 -9.69 -10.62 28.98
C GLY A 65 -8.88 -9.47 29.56
N GLN A 66 -8.01 -9.74 30.55
CA GLN A 66 -7.17 -8.72 31.16
C GLN A 66 -6.14 -8.18 30.16
N VAL A 67 -5.48 -9.07 29.41
CA VAL A 67 -4.50 -8.68 28.37
C VAL A 67 -5.15 -7.80 27.30
N LEU A 68 -6.38 -8.14 26.88
CA LEU A 68 -7.13 -7.33 25.91
C LEU A 68 -7.52 -5.95 26.48
N LEU A 69 -7.98 -5.89 27.74
CA LEU A 69 -8.28 -4.62 28.40
C LEU A 69 -7.03 -3.74 28.55
N ASP A 70 -5.89 -4.34 28.88
CA ASP A 70 -4.61 -3.63 28.96
C ASP A 70 -4.16 -3.14 27.58
N ALA A 71 -4.32 -3.93 26.53
CA ALA A 71 -4.02 -3.51 25.15
C ALA A 71 -4.88 -2.30 24.72
N MET A 72 -6.16 -2.30 25.06
CA MET A 72 -7.07 -1.16 24.81
C MET A 72 -6.62 0.08 25.59
N ARG A 73 -6.32 -0.07 26.89
CA ARG A 73 -5.83 1.02 27.75
C ARG A 73 -4.54 1.63 27.21
N LEU A 74 -3.65 0.82 26.65
CA LEU A 74 -2.38 1.22 26.04
C LEU A 74 -2.51 1.74 24.60
N LYS A 75 -3.74 1.90 24.10
CA LYS A 75 -4.04 2.43 22.76
C LYS A 75 -3.35 1.64 21.64
N MET A 76 -3.26 0.32 21.78
CA MET A 76 -2.84 -0.57 20.69
C MET A 76 -3.85 -0.51 19.53
N ALA A 77 -3.43 -0.83 18.31
CA ALA A 77 -4.28 -0.73 17.11
C ALA A 77 -5.40 -1.79 17.09
N GLY A 78 -5.06 -3.00 17.53
CA GLY A 78 -5.96 -4.14 17.55
C GLY A 78 -5.26 -5.40 18.06
N ALA A 79 -5.98 -6.52 18.07
CA ALA A 79 -5.45 -7.82 18.46
C ALA A 79 -5.80 -8.92 17.45
N VAL A 80 -4.80 -9.69 17.01
CA VAL A 80 -4.98 -10.94 16.28
C VAL A 80 -4.72 -12.11 17.22
N LEU A 81 -5.74 -12.95 17.36
CA LEU A 81 -5.75 -14.10 18.25
C LEU A 81 -5.61 -15.37 17.42
N LEU A 82 -4.55 -16.15 17.67
CA LEU A 82 -4.40 -17.47 17.07
C LEU A 82 -5.30 -18.45 17.84
N VAL A 83 -6.43 -18.81 17.23
CA VAL A 83 -7.48 -19.64 17.84
C VAL A 83 -7.37 -21.11 17.42
N GLY A 84 -7.65 -22.00 18.35
CA GLY A 84 -7.57 -23.45 18.16
C GLY A 84 -7.87 -24.22 19.45
N ASP A 85 -8.24 -25.49 19.31
CA ASP A 85 -8.71 -26.33 20.42
C ASP A 85 -7.69 -26.47 21.55
N SER A 86 -6.40 -26.42 21.20
CA SER A 86 -5.31 -26.53 22.16
C SER A 86 -4.97 -25.21 22.86
N TYR A 87 -5.53 -24.06 22.47
CA TYR A 87 -5.05 -22.75 22.94
C TYR A 87 -6.21 -21.80 23.32
N ILE A 88 -6.51 -20.82 22.47
CA ILE A 88 -7.64 -19.91 22.65
C ILE A 88 -8.88 -20.58 22.03
N GLN A 89 -9.67 -21.24 22.86
CA GLN A 89 -10.91 -21.88 22.42
C GLN A 89 -12.04 -20.86 22.19
N LYS A 90 -12.10 -19.82 23.02
CA LYS A 90 -13.15 -18.80 22.94
C LYS A 90 -12.67 -17.47 23.49
N VAL A 91 -12.99 -16.40 22.76
CA VAL A 91 -12.79 -15.03 23.22
C VAL A 91 -13.97 -14.64 24.11
N PRO A 92 -13.74 -14.11 25.33
CA PRO A 92 -14.83 -13.69 26.22
C PRO A 92 -15.73 -12.64 25.55
N ARG A 93 -17.06 -12.85 25.62
CA ARG A 93 -18.05 -11.92 25.02
C ARG A 93 -17.94 -10.51 25.61
N GLU A 94 -17.64 -10.42 26.90
CA GLU A 94 -17.43 -9.14 27.59
C GLU A 94 -16.25 -8.37 26.99
N ALA A 95 -15.14 -9.05 26.67
CA ALA A 95 -13.99 -8.41 26.04
C ALA A 95 -14.33 -7.91 24.62
N ILE A 96 -15.15 -8.64 23.86
CA ILE A 96 -15.63 -8.20 22.54
C ILE A 96 -16.53 -6.96 22.67
N ALA A 97 -17.46 -6.96 23.61
CA ALA A 97 -18.34 -5.81 23.85
C ALA A 97 -17.54 -4.56 24.22
N ARG A 98 -16.57 -4.68 25.13
CA ARG A 98 -15.65 -3.59 25.50
C ARG A 98 -14.80 -3.12 24.33
N ALA A 99 -14.34 -4.04 23.48
CA ALA A 99 -13.56 -3.70 22.29
C ALA A 99 -14.38 -2.85 21.31
N ILE A 100 -15.66 -3.20 21.10
CA ILE A 100 -16.58 -2.41 20.27
C ILE A 100 -16.78 -1.01 20.88
N GLU A 101 -17.01 -0.92 22.19
CA GLU A 101 -17.16 0.37 22.89
C GLU A 101 -15.93 1.29 22.75
N GLN A 102 -14.73 0.71 22.67
CA GLN A 102 -13.46 1.44 22.60
C GLN A 102 -12.86 1.50 21.19
N ASP A 103 -13.62 1.15 20.16
CA ASP A 103 -13.17 1.12 18.76
C ASP A 103 -11.87 0.33 18.56
N PHE A 104 -11.77 -0.84 19.18
CA PHE A 104 -10.60 -1.72 19.15
C PHE A 104 -10.90 -2.99 18.35
N ALA A 105 -10.11 -3.28 17.31
CA ALA A 105 -10.33 -4.46 16.48
C ALA A 105 -9.85 -5.74 17.16
N ILE A 106 -10.74 -6.73 17.35
CA ILE A 106 -10.36 -8.09 17.72
C ILE A 106 -10.58 -9.02 16.53
N MET A 107 -9.52 -9.71 16.15
CA MET A 107 -9.48 -10.63 15.03
C MET A 107 -9.05 -12.02 15.48
N ALA A 108 -9.56 -13.05 14.81
CA ALA A 108 -9.18 -14.44 15.03
C ALA A 108 -8.64 -15.05 13.75
N ILE A 109 -7.55 -15.81 13.88
CA ILE A 109 -6.96 -16.59 12.78
C ILE A 109 -6.69 -18.03 13.25
N PRO A 110 -6.81 -19.04 12.37
CA PRO A 110 -6.45 -20.41 12.74
C PRO A 110 -5.02 -20.53 13.26
N TRP A 111 -4.83 -21.34 14.31
CA TRP A 111 -3.52 -21.55 14.97
C TRP A 111 -2.44 -22.16 14.06
N ASN A 112 -2.82 -22.78 12.95
CA ASN A 112 -1.90 -23.43 12.02
C ASN A 112 -1.20 -22.45 11.06
N VAL A 113 -1.49 -21.14 11.18
CA VAL A 113 -0.76 -20.11 10.44
C VAL A 113 0.51 -19.74 11.23
N PRO A 114 1.72 -19.92 10.67
CA PRO A 114 2.96 -19.60 11.36
C PRO A 114 3.02 -18.12 11.75
N LEU A 115 3.37 -17.85 13.00
CA LEU A 115 3.44 -16.48 13.53
C LEU A 115 4.46 -15.61 12.78
N VAL A 116 5.58 -16.21 12.38
CA VAL A 116 6.63 -15.52 11.59
C VAL A 116 6.09 -15.02 10.25
N ASP A 117 5.22 -15.78 9.58
CA ASP A 117 4.64 -15.37 8.30
C ASP A 117 3.68 -14.18 8.48
N ILE A 118 2.92 -14.17 9.58
CA ILE A 118 2.06 -13.03 9.95
C ILE A 118 2.92 -11.80 10.22
N GLN A 119 3.96 -11.94 11.05
CA GLN A 119 4.85 -10.83 11.40
C GLN A 119 5.56 -10.27 10.16
N GLU A 120 6.07 -11.13 9.28
CA GLU A 120 6.74 -10.71 8.06
C GLU A 120 5.78 -9.98 7.11
N ALA A 121 4.58 -10.53 6.89
CA ALA A 121 3.59 -9.90 6.01
C ALA A 121 3.15 -8.53 6.53
N VAL A 122 2.90 -8.40 7.83
CA VAL A 122 2.51 -7.12 8.44
C VAL A 122 3.68 -6.14 8.43
N ALA A 123 4.90 -6.56 8.79
CA ALA A 123 6.08 -5.69 8.76
C ALA A 123 6.37 -5.17 7.35
N ARG A 124 6.32 -6.03 6.33
CA ARG A 124 6.42 -5.63 4.92
C ARG A 124 5.33 -4.63 4.55
N ALA A 125 4.08 -4.92 4.93
CA ALA A 125 2.96 -4.05 4.63
C ALA A 125 3.07 -2.68 5.31
N ILE A 126 3.57 -2.60 6.55
CA ILE A 126 3.86 -1.33 7.24
C ILE A 126 4.87 -0.52 6.42
N VAL A 127 6.06 -1.09 6.14
CA VAL A 127 7.12 -0.42 5.36
C VAL A 127 6.59 0.06 4.01
N MET A 128 5.84 -0.81 3.33
CA MET A 128 5.27 -0.56 2.02
C MET A 128 4.07 0.41 2.05
N SER A 129 3.44 0.64 3.20
CA SER A 129 2.35 1.61 3.39
C SER A 129 2.85 3.02 3.73
N ASP A 130 4.12 3.11 4.14
CA ASP A 130 4.85 4.35 4.40
C ASP A 130 5.76 4.76 3.24
N THR A 131 5.97 3.86 2.27
CA THR A 131 6.67 4.18 1.02
C THR A 131 5.74 5.03 0.15
N GLN A 132 6.05 6.32 0.02
CA GLN A 132 5.42 7.19 -0.98
C GLN A 132 5.67 6.62 -2.38
N LEU A 133 4.63 6.65 -3.22
CA LEU A 133 4.78 6.35 -4.63
C LEU A 133 5.73 7.39 -5.22
N THR A 134 6.80 6.91 -5.85
CA THR A 134 7.80 7.73 -6.55
C THR A 134 7.92 7.21 -7.97
N LEU A 135 8.47 8.01 -8.88
CA LEU A 135 8.75 7.51 -10.23
C LEU A 135 9.69 6.29 -10.20
N ASP A 136 10.55 6.17 -9.18
CA ASP A 136 11.48 5.07 -9.04
C ASP A 136 10.81 3.73 -8.75
N ASN A 137 9.84 3.71 -7.84
CA ASN A 137 9.15 2.49 -7.39
C ASN A 137 7.79 2.24 -8.07
N ALA A 138 7.25 3.19 -8.85
CA ALA A 138 5.90 3.09 -9.41
C ALA A 138 5.69 1.82 -10.27
N LEU A 139 6.71 1.44 -11.06
CA LEU A 139 6.62 0.24 -11.90
C LEU A 139 6.58 -1.04 -11.06
N ASP A 140 7.34 -1.10 -9.95
CA ASP A 140 7.30 -2.26 -9.04
C ASP A 140 5.92 -2.40 -8.39
N PHE A 141 5.31 -1.27 -7.99
CA PHE A 141 3.95 -1.26 -7.45
C PHE A 141 2.93 -1.77 -8.46
N LEU A 142 3.07 -1.40 -9.74
CA LEU A 142 2.22 -1.91 -10.82
C LEU A 142 2.42 -3.42 -11.03
N LEU A 143 3.67 -3.88 -11.14
CA LEU A 143 4.01 -5.29 -11.40
C LEU A 143 3.59 -6.22 -10.24
N GLN A 144 3.60 -5.71 -9.01
CA GLN A 144 3.11 -6.42 -7.83
C GLN A 144 1.58 -6.38 -7.68
N GLY A 145 0.86 -5.71 -8.59
CA GLY A 145 -0.60 -5.58 -8.54
C GLY A 145 -1.11 -4.68 -7.41
N ARG A 146 -0.27 -3.79 -6.88
CA ARG A 146 -0.61 -2.90 -5.76
C ARG A 146 -1.32 -1.62 -6.21
N ILE A 147 -1.13 -1.24 -7.47
CA ILE A 147 -1.86 -0.18 -8.15
C ILE A 147 -2.34 -0.71 -9.50
N SER A 148 -3.47 -0.20 -9.97
CA SER A 148 -3.96 -0.46 -11.31
C SER A 148 -3.11 0.25 -12.37
N ALA A 149 -3.22 -0.20 -13.63
CA ALA A 149 -2.60 0.48 -14.76
C ALA A 149 -3.02 1.97 -14.84
N ARG A 150 -4.29 2.28 -14.58
CA ARG A 150 -4.81 3.65 -14.55
C ARG A 150 -4.14 4.50 -13.48
N GLU A 151 -4.01 3.98 -12.27
CA GLU A 151 -3.35 4.71 -11.16
C GLU A 151 -1.87 4.93 -11.45
N TYR A 152 -1.19 3.94 -12.02
CA TYR A 152 0.19 4.10 -12.49
C TYR A 152 0.32 5.23 -13.51
N ALA A 153 -0.50 5.21 -14.57
CA ALA A 153 -0.47 6.23 -15.61
C ALA A 153 -0.84 7.62 -15.07
N GLY A 154 -1.85 7.69 -14.21
CA GLY A 154 -2.27 8.92 -13.53
C GLY A 154 -1.16 9.50 -12.67
N PHE A 155 -0.45 8.67 -11.91
CA PHE A 155 0.67 9.10 -11.08
C PHE A 155 1.86 9.60 -11.92
N VAL A 156 2.33 8.81 -12.89
CA VAL A 156 3.50 9.16 -13.71
C VAL A 156 3.24 10.41 -14.54
N LEU A 157 2.01 10.61 -15.01
CA LEU A 157 1.64 11.75 -15.84
C LEU A 157 1.14 12.96 -15.04
N ALA A 158 0.87 12.82 -13.74
CA ALA A 158 0.35 13.90 -12.90
C ALA A 158 1.15 15.22 -13.01
N PRO A 159 2.51 15.21 -13.02
CA PRO A 159 3.28 16.45 -13.15
C PRO A 159 3.00 17.21 -14.46
N PHE A 160 2.71 16.49 -15.55
CA PHE A 160 2.34 17.09 -16.84
C PHE A 160 0.91 17.60 -16.84
N LEU A 161 -0.01 16.83 -16.24
CA LEU A 161 -1.43 17.18 -16.17
C LEU A 161 -1.69 18.39 -15.26
N ALA A 162 -0.78 18.70 -14.35
CA ALA A 162 -0.80 19.90 -13.53
C ALA A 162 -0.39 21.18 -14.29
N GLN A 163 0.17 21.07 -15.49
CA GLN A 163 0.54 22.22 -16.32
C GLN A 163 -0.70 22.82 -17.02
N GLU A 164 -0.57 24.06 -17.51
CA GLU A 164 -1.60 24.63 -18.40
C GLU A 164 -1.90 23.70 -19.58
N GLU A 165 -3.18 23.61 -19.97
CA GLU A 165 -3.67 22.61 -20.92
C GLU A 165 -2.87 22.60 -22.24
N ARG A 166 -2.54 23.77 -22.77
CA ARG A 166 -1.76 23.90 -24.02
C ARG A 166 -0.34 23.37 -23.86
N THR A 167 0.29 23.64 -22.72
CA THR A 167 1.64 23.16 -22.39
C THR A 167 1.62 21.65 -22.19
N CYS A 168 0.70 21.14 -21.37
CA CYS A 168 0.48 19.72 -21.17
C CYS A 168 0.32 18.98 -22.50
N ARG A 169 -0.59 19.43 -23.36
CA ARG A 169 -0.84 18.83 -24.68
C ARG A 169 0.43 18.80 -25.53
N GLY A 170 1.12 19.93 -25.67
CA GLY A 170 2.33 20.02 -26.48
C GLY A 170 3.48 19.14 -25.96
N LEU A 171 3.61 18.97 -24.65
CA LEU A 171 4.62 18.09 -24.05
C LEU A 171 4.29 16.60 -24.28
N LEU A 172 3.04 16.19 -24.04
CA LEU A 172 2.62 14.80 -24.23
C LEU A 172 2.74 14.38 -25.71
N GLU A 173 2.27 15.20 -26.66
CA GLU A 173 2.43 14.94 -28.10
C GLU A 173 3.91 14.81 -28.51
N THR A 174 4.78 15.61 -27.88
CA THR A 174 6.21 15.56 -28.16
C THR A 174 6.85 14.28 -27.62
N LEU A 175 6.47 13.86 -26.41
CA LEU A 175 6.95 12.61 -25.82
C LEU A 175 6.47 11.39 -26.63
N GLU A 176 5.20 11.35 -27.01
CA GLU A 176 4.62 10.29 -27.85
C GLU A 176 5.38 10.17 -29.18
N SER A 177 5.60 11.29 -29.87
CA SER A 177 6.34 11.33 -31.13
C SER A 177 7.81 10.94 -30.96
N TYR A 178 8.44 11.40 -29.88
CA TYR A 178 9.82 11.04 -29.52
C TYR A 178 9.98 9.54 -29.30
N PHE A 179 9.08 8.92 -28.53
CA PHE A 179 9.11 7.46 -28.28
C PHE A 179 8.74 6.65 -29.53
N ALA A 180 7.78 7.10 -30.34
CA ALA A 180 7.47 6.48 -31.63
C ALA A 180 8.68 6.50 -32.59
N CYS A 181 9.53 7.52 -32.47
CA CYS A 181 10.78 7.64 -33.22
C CYS A 181 11.99 7.01 -32.51
N ASN A 182 11.78 6.15 -31.51
CA ASN A 182 12.80 5.47 -30.72
C ASN A 182 13.86 6.43 -30.14
N GLY A 183 13.42 7.60 -29.69
CA GLY A 183 14.28 8.64 -29.11
C GLY A 183 15.00 9.54 -30.12
N ASN A 184 14.66 9.46 -31.42
CA ASN A 184 15.26 10.33 -32.43
C ASN A 184 14.55 11.69 -32.51
N THR A 185 15.21 12.76 -32.03
CA THR A 185 14.64 14.11 -32.02
C THR A 185 14.43 14.71 -33.41
N ILE A 186 15.18 14.29 -34.42
CA ILE A 186 15.04 14.80 -35.80
C ILE A 186 13.78 14.20 -36.42
N LYS A 187 13.63 12.88 -36.35
CA LYS A 187 12.43 12.18 -36.85
C LYS A 187 11.16 12.62 -36.11
N ALA A 188 11.25 12.84 -34.79
CA ALA A 188 10.12 13.36 -34.02
C ALA A 188 9.72 14.77 -34.45
N ALA A 189 10.69 15.61 -34.82
CA ALA A 189 10.42 16.96 -35.32
C ALA A 189 9.75 16.95 -36.70
N GLU A 190 10.18 16.05 -37.58
CA GLU A 190 9.53 15.80 -38.87
C GLU A 190 8.08 15.33 -38.69
N LEU A 191 7.84 14.37 -37.79
CA LEU A 191 6.50 13.84 -37.50
C LEU A 191 5.55 14.91 -36.94
N LEU A 192 6.07 15.83 -36.12
CA LEU A 192 5.32 16.92 -35.50
C LEU A 192 5.21 18.16 -36.39
N PHE A 193 5.87 18.20 -37.55
CA PHE A 193 6.00 19.39 -38.40
C PHE A 193 6.51 20.63 -37.66
N VAL A 194 7.48 20.43 -36.75
CA VAL A 194 8.13 21.52 -36.01
C VAL A 194 9.63 21.50 -36.22
N HIS A 195 10.31 22.58 -35.85
CA HIS A 195 11.76 22.61 -35.88
C HIS A 195 12.36 21.70 -34.79
N ARG A 196 13.50 21.04 -35.06
CA ARG A 196 14.20 20.15 -34.11
C ARG A 196 14.50 20.80 -32.75
N ASN A 197 14.74 22.11 -32.73
CA ASN A 197 15.03 22.85 -31.50
C ASN A 197 13.79 22.93 -30.60
N THR A 198 12.59 22.98 -31.19
CA THR A 198 11.32 22.96 -30.46
C THR A 198 11.12 21.63 -29.75
N VAL A 199 11.42 20.52 -30.41
CA VAL A 199 11.40 19.18 -29.78
C VAL A 199 12.38 19.12 -28.62
N LYS A 200 13.64 19.54 -28.84
CA LYS A 200 14.65 19.56 -27.76
C LYS A 200 14.23 20.43 -26.57
N TYR A 201 13.67 21.60 -26.85
CA TYR A 201 13.16 22.50 -25.82
C TYR A 201 12.04 21.85 -24.99
N ARG A 202 11.04 21.26 -25.65
CA ARG A 202 9.93 20.57 -24.99
C ARG A 202 10.39 19.34 -24.21
N LEU A 203 11.35 18.57 -24.73
CA LEU A 203 11.95 17.46 -23.99
C LEU A 203 12.69 17.95 -22.74
N GLY A 204 13.45 19.05 -22.83
CA GLY A 204 14.08 19.65 -21.66
C GLY A 204 13.07 20.16 -20.62
N GLN A 205 11.93 20.70 -21.05
CA GLN A 205 10.83 21.03 -20.15
C GLN A 205 10.23 19.78 -19.49
N ALA A 206 10.05 18.70 -20.24
CA ALA A 206 9.55 17.45 -19.71
C ALA A 206 10.50 16.86 -18.65
N GLU A 207 11.81 16.87 -18.91
CA GLU A 207 12.83 16.47 -17.93
C GLU A 207 12.80 17.34 -16.66
N ALA A 208 12.63 18.66 -16.82
CA ALA A 208 12.53 19.59 -15.69
C ALA A 208 11.29 19.33 -14.82
N ILE A 209 10.14 19.01 -15.45
CA ILE A 209 8.89 18.67 -14.74
C ILE A 209 9.01 17.32 -14.03
N LEU A 210 9.66 16.34 -14.66
CA LEU A 210 9.86 15.01 -14.09
C LEU A 210 10.92 15.00 -12.98
N GLY A 211 11.85 15.95 -12.99
CA GLY A 211 13.02 15.97 -12.10
C GLY A 211 14.06 14.90 -12.44
N CYS A 212 13.97 14.28 -13.62
CA CYS A 212 14.87 13.23 -14.08
C CYS A 212 15.10 13.29 -15.60
N SER A 213 16.17 12.64 -16.08
CA SER A 213 16.53 12.69 -17.49
C SER A 213 15.91 11.57 -18.32
N LEU A 214 15.43 11.92 -19.51
CA LEU A 214 14.97 10.99 -20.54
C LEU A 214 16.14 10.28 -21.26
N SER A 215 17.40 10.60 -20.94
CA SER A 215 18.54 9.79 -21.35
C SER A 215 18.61 8.46 -20.59
N ASP A 216 17.99 8.38 -19.41
CA ASP A 216 17.88 7.14 -18.63
C ASP A 216 16.85 6.18 -19.26
N ALA A 217 17.25 4.93 -19.47
CA ALA A 217 16.40 3.92 -20.11
C ALA A 217 15.20 3.51 -19.23
N GLY A 218 15.38 3.45 -17.92
CA GLY A 218 14.32 3.13 -16.97
C GLY A 218 13.27 4.24 -16.88
N VAL A 219 13.71 5.51 -16.89
CA VAL A 219 12.81 6.67 -16.96
C VAL A 219 11.99 6.62 -18.25
N ARG A 220 12.63 6.40 -19.41
CA ARG A 220 11.92 6.29 -20.69
C ARG A 220 10.87 5.19 -20.67
N LEU A 221 11.22 4.00 -20.20
CA LEU A 221 10.27 2.87 -20.08
C LEU A 221 9.04 3.27 -19.27
N LYS A 222 9.25 3.89 -18.11
CA LYS A 222 8.16 4.24 -17.19
C LYS A 222 7.19 5.24 -17.81
N VAL A 223 7.73 6.30 -18.43
CA VAL A 223 6.91 7.34 -19.09
C VAL A 223 6.22 6.79 -20.33
N GLN A 224 6.91 6.00 -21.15
CA GLN A 224 6.33 5.39 -22.35
C GLN A 224 5.18 4.43 -22.01
N LEU A 225 5.33 3.62 -20.96
CA LEU A 225 4.26 2.75 -20.47
C LEU A 225 3.04 3.55 -19.99
N ALA A 226 3.26 4.65 -19.26
CA ALA A 226 2.19 5.52 -18.78
C ALA A 226 1.40 6.15 -19.94
N LEU A 227 2.10 6.61 -20.98
CA LEU A 227 1.48 7.14 -22.21
C LEU A 227 0.69 6.05 -22.96
N TYR A 228 1.24 4.84 -23.08
CA TYR A 228 0.55 3.72 -23.71
C TYR A 228 -0.75 3.38 -22.97
N ILE A 229 -0.72 3.28 -21.64
CA ILE A 229 -1.93 3.01 -20.85
C ILE A 229 -2.97 4.10 -21.08
N ARG A 230 -2.58 5.37 -21.05
CA ARG A 230 -3.48 6.51 -21.27
C ARG A 230 -4.14 6.47 -22.66
N SER A 231 -3.42 6.09 -23.71
CA SER A 231 -3.98 6.03 -25.06
C SER A 231 -5.03 4.93 -25.21
N GLN A 232 -4.81 3.76 -24.58
CA GLN A 232 -5.80 2.67 -24.57
C GLN A 232 -7.12 3.08 -23.91
N GLU A 233 -7.08 3.91 -22.87
CA GLU A 233 -8.30 4.39 -22.21
C GLU A 233 -9.10 5.37 -23.08
N GLN A 234 -8.41 6.22 -23.84
CA GLN A 234 -9.07 7.15 -24.78
C GLN A 234 -9.72 6.43 -25.95
N ASP A 235 -9.15 5.32 -26.41
CA ASP A 235 -9.71 4.50 -27.49
C ASP A 235 -10.90 3.66 -27.03
N ASN A 236 -10.89 3.15 -25.78
CA ASN A 236 -12.04 2.42 -25.22
C ASN A 236 -13.23 3.33 -24.90
N GLY A 237 -13.01 4.61 -24.57
CA GLY A 237 -14.06 5.60 -24.35
C GLY A 237 -14.80 6.07 -25.61
N LYS A 238 -14.27 5.80 -26.81
CA LYS A 238 -14.91 6.11 -28.11
C LYS A 238 -15.73 4.96 -28.70
N LYS A 239 -15.69 3.77 -28.08
CA LYS A 239 -16.36 2.55 -28.56
C LYS A 239 -17.66 2.20 -27.81
N VAL A 240 -18.19 3.13 -27.00
CA VAL A 240 -19.47 2.97 -26.26
C VAL A 240 -20.49 3.97 -26.78
#